data_AF-A0A1M5LAT4-F1
#
_entry.id   AF-A0A1M5LAT4-F1
#
_cell.length_a   1.000
_cell.length_b   1.000
_cell.length_c   1.000
_cell.angle_alpha   90.00
_cell.angle_beta   90.00
_cell.angle_gamma   90.00
#
_symmetry.space_group_name_H-M   'P 1'
#
loop_
_entity.id
_entity.type
_entity.pdbx_description
1 polymer ?
#
loop_
_entity_poly.entity_id
_entity_poly.type
_entity_poly.pdbx_seq_one_letter_code
_entity_poly.pdbx_strand_id
1 'polypeptide(L)'
;MRMCGFDGLDSFLGKKAGRPATFETQCFLDEFSILLHSIWYDLRLYQVPMFSGFKLSDLTQGEKALLASYACAGAVGAWTSHIVAHRLLGRDAVLSNTLGIFEIWTLCAGAIGAILAIYLNRRWFGHLGFTGFKFTLVAVLNTTFVATLIGGTLALPIFGTMFGPLAITGTFWSSPPVLYLWLASLLGANYAYGLYRKERASVFLARLSSEEDPISRRL
;
A
#
# COMPACT_ATOMS: atom_id res chain seq x y z
N MET A 1 23.33 3.42 -14.86
CA MET A 1 22.55 4.35 -15.71
C MET A 1 22.83 4.03 -17.17
N ARG A 2 21.89 3.38 -17.86
CA ARG A 2 21.81 3.34 -19.33
C ARG A 2 20.48 3.98 -19.69
N MET A 3 20.53 5.04 -20.49
CA MET A 3 19.36 5.70 -21.04
C MET A 3 18.71 4.79 -22.10
N CYS A 4 17.39 4.66 -22.07
CA CYS A 4 16.65 4.20 -23.25
C CYS A 4 16.57 5.38 -24.23
N GLY A 5 17.35 5.27 -25.31
CA GLY A 5 17.27 6.15 -26.47
C GLY A 5 15.94 5.97 -27.20
N PHE A 6 15.40 7.09 -27.62
CA PHE A 6 14.24 7.23 -28.48
C PHE A 6 14.77 7.29 -29.91
N ASP A 7 14.65 6.19 -30.67
CA ASP A 7 14.99 6.15 -32.10
C ASP A 7 13.84 5.53 -32.91
N GLY A 8 13.38 6.25 -33.92
CA GLY A 8 12.75 5.66 -35.10
C GLY A 8 11.22 5.65 -35.17
N LEU A 9 10.60 6.84 -35.18
CA LEU A 9 9.49 7.07 -36.11
C LEU A 9 10.15 7.18 -37.49
N ASP A 10 9.90 6.21 -38.37
CA ASP A 10 10.09 6.22 -39.84
C ASP A 10 10.50 4.84 -40.37
N SER A 11 9.57 3.89 -40.33
CA SER A 11 9.53 2.78 -41.29
C SER A 11 8.08 2.38 -41.54
N PHE A 12 7.46 3.17 -42.41
CA PHE A 12 6.24 2.86 -43.13
C PHE A 12 6.41 1.54 -43.93
N LEU A 13 5.36 0.72 -43.90
CA LEU A 13 5.01 -0.35 -44.86
C LEU A 13 5.74 -1.70 -44.77
N GLY A 14 4.97 -2.69 -44.32
CA GLY A 14 4.95 -3.99 -44.98
C GLY A 14 5.73 -5.12 -44.32
N LYS A 15 5.23 -5.64 -43.18
CA LYS A 15 5.32 -7.08 -42.88
C LYS A 15 4.33 -7.47 -41.77
N LYS A 16 3.33 -8.27 -42.15
CA LYS A 16 2.59 -9.14 -41.22
C LYS A 16 3.60 -10.04 -40.51
N ALA A 17 3.86 -9.78 -39.23
CA ALA A 17 4.49 -10.73 -38.33
C ALA A 17 3.84 -10.54 -36.96
N GLY A 18 3.06 -11.53 -36.54
CA GLY A 18 2.41 -11.53 -35.23
C GLY A 18 3.47 -11.39 -34.15
N ARG A 19 3.43 -10.28 -33.42
CA ARG A 19 4.18 -10.14 -32.18
C ARG A 19 3.46 -10.95 -31.11
N PRO A 20 4.11 -11.94 -30.47
CA PRO A 20 3.50 -12.62 -29.33
C PRO A 20 3.37 -11.61 -28.18
N ALA A 21 2.22 -11.59 -27.51
CA ALA A 21 1.91 -10.73 -26.35
C ALA A 21 2.79 -11.00 -25.10
N THR A 22 3.89 -11.74 -25.26
CA THR A 22 4.80 -12.19 -24.20
C THR A 22 5.91 -11.20 -23.87
N PHE A 23 6.17 -10.20 -24.73
CA PHE A 23 7.31 -9.29 -24.54
C PHE A 23 7.03 -8.13 -23.57
N GLU A 24 5.80 -7.59 -23.55
CA GLU A 24 5.39 -6.57 -22.56
C GLU A 24 5.23 -7.16 -21.15
N THR A 25 4.80 -8.42 -21.07
CA THR A 25 4.65 -9.13 -19.79
C THR A 25 6.00 -9.50 -19.17
N GLN A 26 7.01 -9.82 -19.97
CA GLN A 26 8.37 -10.11 -19.47
C GLN A 26 9.06 -8.86 -18.89
N CYS A 27 8.90 -7.69 -19.51
CA CYS A 27 9.49 -6.45 -18.98
C CYS A 27 8.82 -6.01 -17.65
N PHE A 28 7.51 -6.24 -17.52
CA PHE A 28 6.77 -5.99 -16.27
C PHE A 28 7.18 -6.97 -15.16
N LEU A 29 7.39 -8.25 -15.50
CA LEU A 29 7.82 -9.27 -14.53
C LEU A 29 9.26 -9.08 -14.07
N ASP A 30 10.16 -8.61 -14.94
CA ASP A 30 11.55 -8.27 -14.56
C ASP A 30 11.61 -7.03 -13.66
N GLU A 31 10.81 -5.99 -13.96
CA GLU A 31 10.65 -4.87 -13.03
C GLU A 31 10.07 -5.33 -11.68
N PHE A 32 9.08 -6.24 -11.69
CA PHE A 32 8.44 -6.79 -10.48
C PHE A 32 9.40 -7.67 -9.65
N SER A 33 10.29 -8.43 -10.31
CA SER A 33 11.34 -9.23 -9.67
C SER A 33 12.38 -8.35 -8.97
N ILE A 34 12.83 -7.28 -9.63
CA ILE A 34 13.74 -6.28 -9.05
C ILE A 34 13.06 -5.55 -7.88
N LEU A 35 11.75 -5.29 -8.00
CA LEU A 35 10.89 -4.75 -6.95
C LEU A 35 10.82 -5.68 -5.73
N LEU A 36 10.60 -6.98 -5.93
CA LEU A 36 10.54 -8.00 -4.88
C LEU A 36 11.89 -8.18 -4.19
N HIS A 37 13.00 -8.21 -4.94
CA HIS A 37 14.35 -8.25 -4.38
C HIS A 37 14.69 -6.98 -3.58
N SER A 38 14.25 -5.82 -4.06
CA SER A 38 14.37 -4.54 -3.35
C SER A 38 13.47 -4.48 -2.11
N ILE A 39 12.28 -5.09 -2.12
CA ILE A 39 11.40 -5.24 -0.96
C ILE A 39 12.08 -6.12 0.10
N TRP A 40 12.75 -7.20 -0.31
CA TRP A 40 13.41 -8.14 0.59
C TRP A 40 14.65 -7.55 1.28
N TYR A 41 15.47 -6.79 0.54
CA TYR A 41 16.66 -6.13 1.11
C TYR A 41 16.31 -4.99 2.08
N ASP A 42 15.23 -4.23 1.83
CA ASP A 42 14.80 -3.13 2.71
C ASP A 42 14.14 -3.60 4.01
N LEU A 43 13.59 -4.82 4.06
CA LEU A 43 13.00 -5.38 5.27
C LEU A 43 14.03 -5.59 6.41
N ARG A 44 15.33 -5.66 6.09
CA ARG A 44 16.41 -5.97 7.04
C ARG A 44 16.99 -4.75 7.77
N LEU A 45 16.77 -3.54 7.28
CA LEU A 45 17.43 -2.31 7.77
C LEU A 45 16.54 -1.37 8.61
N TYR A 46 15.27 -1.72 8.84
CA TYR A 46 14.25 -0.73 9.18
C TYR A 46 13.55 -0.97 10.52
N GLN A 47 14.34 -1.15 11.59
CA GLN A 47 13.88 -0.93 12.96
C GLN A 47 13.63 0.58 13.18
N VAL A 48 12.41 1.04 12.88
CA VAL A 48 11.93 2.34 13.39
C VAL A 48 10.92 2.02 14.48
N PRO A 49 11.14 2.43 15.74
CA PRO A 49 10.16 2.21 16.79
C PRO A 49 8.91 3.02 16.46
N MET A 50 7.87 2.32 16.02
CA MET A 50 6.57 2.89 15.70
C MET A 50 5.72 2.86 16.98
N PHE A 51 5.71 3.99 17.68
CA PHE A 51 4.85 4.29 18.85
C PHE A 51 5.17 3.50 20.14
N SER A 52 6.24 3.88 20.84
CA SER A 52 6.38 3.56 22.27
C SER A 52 5.90 4.72 23.14
N GLY A 53 4.73 4.58 23.78
CA GLY A 53 4.42 5.24 25.06
C GLY A 53 3.95 6.70 25.10
N PHE A 54 3.64 7.36 23.97
CA PHE A 54 3.22 8.77 23.97
C PHE A 54 1.69 8.95 24.09
N LYS A 55 1.27 9.97 24.86
CA LYS A 55 -0.14 10.39 24.93
C LYS A 55 -0.56 10.99 23.57
N LEU A 56 -1.79 10.71 23.12
CA LEU A 56 -2.34 11.26 21.87
C LEU A 56 -2.25 12.80 21.77
N SER A 57 -2.25 13.50 22.92
CA SER A 57 -2.09 14.95 23.00
C SER A 57 -0.76 15.44 22.45
N ASP A 58 0.31 14.67 22.64
CA ASP A 58 1.70 15.10 22.43
C ASP A 58 2.20 14.80 21.01
N LEU A 59 1.40 14.08 20.20
CA LEU A 59 1.74 13.74 18.82
C LEU A 59 1.64 14.95 17.89
N THR A 60 2.59 15.02 16.96
CA THR A 60 2.58 15.96 15.84
C THR A 60 1.38 15.72 14.92
N GLN A 61 1.00 16.72 14.12
CA GLN A 61 -0.18 16.64 13.26
C GLN A 61 -0.03 15.51 12.20
N GLY A 62 1.16 15.28 11.69
CA GLY A 62 1.47 14.20 10.75
C GLY A 62 1.45 12.82 11.39
N GLU A 63 1.90 12.68 12.64
CA GLU A 63 1.78 11.40 13.37
C GLU A 63 0.32 11.05 13.68
N LYS A 64 -0.50 12.06 14.03
CA LYS A 64 -1.95 11.89 14.20
C LYS A 64 -2.62 11.48 12.90
N ALA A 65 -2.27 12.12 11.78
CA ALA A 65 -2.77 11.75 10.46
C ALA A 65 -2.39 10.31 10.07
N LEU A 66 -1.16 9.89 10.37
CA LEU A 66 -0.72 8.51 10.15
C LEU A 66 -1.54 7.51 10.96
N LEU A 67 -1.71 7.74 12.26
CA LEU A 67 -2.51 6.88 13.13
C LEU A 67 -3.95 6.77 12.62
N ALA A 68 -4.56 7.90 12.22
CA ALA A 68 -5.89 7.93 11.63
C ALA A 68 -5.96 7.12 10.33
N SER A 69 -4.92 7.18 9.48
CA SER A 69 -4.87 6.39 8.25
C SER A 69 -4.79 4.88 8.51
N TYR A 70 -4.02 4.45 9.52
CA TYR A 70 -3.97 3.05 9.93
C TYR A 70 -5.30 2.57 10.50
N ALA A 71 -5.95 3.38 11.35
CA ALA A 71 -7.26 3.07 11.90
C ALA A 71 -8.33 2.97 10.79
N CYS A 72 -8.33 3.91 9.85
CA CYS A 72 -9.24 3.92 8.72
C CYS A 72 -9.02 2.70 7.82
N ALA A 73 -7.78 2.42 7.42
CA ALA A 73 -7.47 1.25 6.61
C ALA A 73 -7.77 -0.06 7.33
N GLY A 74 -7.52 -0.14 8.63
CA GLY A 74 -7.90 -1.29 9.47
C GLY A 74 -9.41 -1.51 9.49
N ALA A 75 -10.20 -0.45 9.66
CA ALA A 75 -11.66 -0.52 9.65
C ALA A 75 -12.21 -0.95 8.27
N VAL A 76 -11.69 -0.38 7.19
CA VAL A 76 -12.06 -0.78 5.81
C VAL A 76 -11.57 -2.20 5.50
N GLY A 77 -10.41 -2.60 6.00
CA GLY A 77 -9.87 -3.96 5.91
C GLY A 77 -10.73 -4.99 6.64
N ALA A 78 -11.21 -4.66 7.84
CA ALA A 78 -12.16 -5.48 8.57
C ALA A 78 -13.46 -5.65 7.76
N TRP A 79 -14.04 -4.53 7.32
CA TRP A 79 -15.29 -4.52 6.57
C TRP A 79 -15.20 -5.31 5.26
N THR A 80 -14.13 -5.12 4.49
CA THR A 80 -13.88 -5.86 3.25
C THR A 80 -13.74 -7.36 3.51
N SER A 81 -12.98 -7.76 4.54
CA SER A 81 -12.84 -9.17 4.94
C SER A 81 -14.18 -9.80 5.34
N HIS A 82 -15.02 -9.05 6.06
CA HIS A 82 -16.36 -9.49 6.44
C HIS A 82 -17.26 -9.74 5.22
N ILE A 83 -17.26 -8.83 4.24
CA ILE A 83 -18.00 -9.00 2.98
C ILE A 83 -17.50 -10.23 2.22
N VAL A 84 -16.18 -10.41 2.13
CA VAL A 84 -15.56 -11.57 1.48
C VAL A 84 -16.04 -12.85 2.17
N ALA A 85 -15.95 -12.93 3.51
CA ALA A 85 -16.39 -14.11 4.27
C ALA A 85 -17.88 -14.44 4.06
N HIS A 86 -18.77 -13.44 4.04
CA HIS A 86 -20.20 -13.65 3.81
C HIS A 86 -20.50 -14.22 2.42
N ARG A 87 -19.79 -13.73 1.40
CA ARG A 87 -19.94 -14.20 0.02
C ARG A 87 -19.48 -15.64 -0.16
N LEU A 88 -18.42 -16.03 0.54
CA LEU A 88 -17.90 -17.39 0.49
C LEU A 88 -18.81 -18.40 1.18
N LEU A 89 -19.48 -17.97 2.25
CA LEU A 89 -20.42 -18.79 2.99
C LEU A 89 -21.83 -18.82 2.39
N GLY A 90 -22.08 -18.08 1.30
CA GLY A 90 -23.39 -18.02 0.63
C GLY A 90 -24.51 -17.46 1.53
N ARG A 91 -24.17 -16.56 2.47
CA ARG A 91 -25.15 -15.93 3.38
C ARG A 91 -25.56 -14.58 2.81
N ASP A 92 -26.77 -14.51 2.26
CA ASP A 92 -27.27 -13.34 1.52
C ASP A 92 -27.66 -12.13 2.40
N ALA A 93 -27.68 -12.28 3.73
CA ALA A 93 -28.05 -11.22 4.65
C ALA A 93 -26.85 -10.72 5.46
N VAL A 94 -26.32 -9.55 5.06
CA VAL A 94 -25.15 -8.87 5.67
C VAL A 94 -25.43 -8.35 7.10
N LEU A 95 -26.70 -8.26 7.51
CA LEU A 95 -27.12 -7.56 8.74
C LEU A 95 -27.93 -8.41 9.73
N SER A 96 -28.32 -9.64 9.39
CA SER A 96 -29.31 -10.40 10.19
C SER A 96 -28.75 -11.54 11.04
N ASN A 97 -27.44 -11.81 10.97
CA ASN A 97 -26.83 -12.89 11.76
C ASN A 97 -26.10 -12.35 12.99
N THR A 98 -26.28 -13.02 14.12
CA THR A 98 -25.45 -12.87 15.32
C THR A 98 -23.98 -13.03 14.92
N LEU A 99 -23.13 -12.06 15.29
CA LEU A 99 -21.68 -12.13 15.08
C LEU A 99 -21.13 -13.38 15.78
N GLY A 100 -20.83 -14.41 15.01
CA GLY A 100 -20.16 -15.59 15.50
C GLY A 100 -18.66 -15.34 15.71
N ILE A 101 -18.02 -16.30 16.37
CA ILE A 101 -16.57 -16.25 16.66
C ILE A 101 -15.76 -16.17 15.36
N PHE A 102 -16.22 -16.84 14.30
CA PHE A 102 -15.58 -16.83 12.99
C PHE A 102 -15.66 -15.46 12.30
N GLU A 103 -16.80 -14.78 12.39
CA GLU A 103 -17.01 -13.44 11.84
C GLU A 103 -16.13 -12.41 12.55
N ILE A 104 -16.00 -12.52 13.88
CA ILE A 104 -15.10 -11.66 14.66
C ILE A 104 -13.64 -11.94 14.29
N TRP A 105 -13.27 -13.21 14.14
CA TRP A 105 -11.91 -13.59 13.75
C TRP A 105 -11.55 -13.04 12.36
N THR A 106 -12.45 -13.19 11.38
CA THR A 106 -12.24 -12.70 10.00
C THR A 106 -12.19 -11.17 9.92
N LEU A 107 -12.97 -10.46 10.75
CA LEU A 107 -12.86 -9.01 10.93
C LEU A 107 -11.48 -8.60 11.43
N CYS A 108 -11.00 -9.24 12.51
CA CYS A 108 -9.67 -8.99 13.07
C CYS A 108 -8.55 -9.31 12.07
N ALA A 109 -8.64 -10.45 11.38
CA ALA A 109 -7.68 -10.86 10.35
C ALA A 109 -7.58 -9.83 9.22
N GLY A 110 -8.72 -9.31 8.75
CA GLY A 110 -8.77 -8.25 7.75
C GLY A 110 -8.16 -6.94 8.23
N ALA A 111 -8.48 -6.52 9.45
CA ALA A 111 -7.92 -5.31 10.06
C ALA A 111 -6.39 -5.40 10.18
N ILE A 112 -5.90 -6.50 10.73
CA ILE A 112 -4.47 -6.75 10.93
C ILE A 112 -3.76 -6.81 9.58
N GLY A 113 -4.33 -7.51 8.59
CA GLY A 113 -3.78 -7.59 7.24
C GLY A 113 -3.64 -6.23 6.57
N ALA A 114 -4.66 -5.38 6.66
CA ALA A 114 -4.61 -4.03 6.08
C ALA A 114 -3.58 -3.12 6.78
N ILE A 115 -3.55 -3.12 8.11
CA ILE A 115 -2.59 -2.32 8.90
C ILE A 115 -1.15 -2.76 8.60
N LEU A 116 -0.88 -4.06 8.63
CA LEU A 116 0.45 -4.60 8.35
C LEU A 116 0.89 -4.34 6.91
N ALA A 117 -0.03 -4.45 5.94
CA ALA A 117 0.30 -4.18 4.54
C ALA A 117 0.70 -2.72 4.32
N ILE A 118 -0.01 -1.76 4.92
CA ILE A 118 0.39 -0.34 4.86
C ILE A 118 1.73 -0.13 5.56
N TYR A 119 1.93 -0.77 6.72
CA TYR A 119 3.17 -0.66 7.47
C TYR A 119 4.38 -1.14 6.64
N LEU A 120 4.25 -2.29 5.97
CA LEU A 120 5.29 -2.84 5.10
C LEU A 120 5.52 -1.97 3.85
N ASN A 121 4.47 -1.33 3.34
CA ASN A 121 4.53 -0.50 2.12
C ASN A 121 4.78 0.99 2.36
N ARG A 122 5.07 1.41 3.60
CA ARG A 122 5.26 2.82 3.99
C ARG A 122 6.23 3.61 3.10
N ARG A 123 7.26 2.97 2.53
CA ARG A 123 8.27 3.64 1.70
C ARG A 123 7.71 4.18 0.38
N TRP A 124 6.65 3.56 -0.13
CA TRP A 124 6.01 3.87 -1.40
C TRP A 124 4.97 5.00 -1.28
N PHE A 125 4.48 5.25 -0.07
CA PHE A 125 3.49 6.28 0.22
C PHE A 125 4.15 7.64 0.52
N GLY A 126 3.48 8.72 0.12
CA GLY A 126 3.82 10.10 0.47
C GLY A 126 4.76 10.82 -0.51
N HIS A 127 4.99 10.26 -1.71
CA HIS A 127 5.75 10.94 -2.76
C HIS A 127 4.86 11.96 -3.51
N LEU A 128 5.37 13.16 -3.72
CA LEU A 128 4.65 14.26 -4.38
C LEU A 128 5.08 14.38 -5.86
N GLY A 129 4.18 14.81 -6.75
CA GLY A 129 4.45 15.06 -8.17
C GLY A 129 4.14 13.88 -9.10
N PHE A 130 4.50 14.01 -10.40
CA PHE A 130 4.23 12.99 -11.43
C PHE A 130 4.90 11.65 -11.14
N THR A 131 6.12 11.66 -10.61
CA THR A 131 6.81 10.45 -10.15
C THR A 131 6.09 9.84 -8.95
N GLY A 132 5.51 10.67 -8.08
CA GLY A 132 4.67 10.23 -6.95
C GLY A 132 3.41 9.50 -7.38
N PHE A 133 2.80 9.85 -8.52
CA PHE A 133 1.64 9.13 -9.05
C PHE A 133 1.98 7.67 -9.39
N LYS A 134 3.11 7.45 -10.09
CA LYS A 134 3.59 6.09 -10.41
C LYS A 134 3.86 5.29 -9.13
N PHE A 135 4.53 5.90 -8.16
CA PHE A 135 4.77 5.24 -6.87
C PHE A 135 3.49 4.93 -6.10
N THR A 136 2.48 5.81 -6.16
CA THR A 136 1.18 5.59 -5.51
C THR A 136 0.45 4.41 -6.15
N LEU A 137 0.50 4.28 -7.48
CA LEU A 137 -0.11 3.16 -8.19
C LEU A 137 0.51 1.82 -7.76
N VAL A 138 1.85 1.76 -7.72
CA VAL A 138 2.55 0.56 -7.26
C VAL A 138 2.30 0.30 -5.76
N ALA A 139 2.23 1.36 -4.95
CA ALA A 139 1.88 1.25 -3.53
C ALA A 139 0.50 0.63 -3.34
N VAL A 140 -0.50 1.08 -4.09
CA VAL A 140 -1.89 0.57 -4.00
C VAL A 140 -1.95 -0.90 -4.40
N LEU A 141 -1.34 -1.27 -5.53
CA LEU A 141 -1.32 -2.66 -6.00
C LEU A 141 -0.60 -3.57 -5.02
N ASN A 142 0.62 -3.19 -4.60
CA ASN A 142 1.42 -4.01 -3.69
C ASN A 142 0.78 -4.10 -2.29
N THR A 143 0.19 -3.00 -1.79
CA THR A 143 -0.51 -3.00 -0.50
C THR A 143 -1.74 -3.88 -0.53
N THR A 144 -2.52 -3.85 -1.62
CA THR A 144 -3.70 -4.72 -1.77
C THR A 144 -3.29 -6.18 -1.81
N PHE A 145 -2.24 -6.51 -2.57
CA PHE A 145 -1.71 -7.86 -2.64
C PHE A 145 -1.20 -8.36 -1.28
N VAL A 146 -0.38 -7.58 -0.59
CA VAL A 146 0.15 -7.94 0.74
C VAL A 146 -0.97 -8.03 1.79
N ALA A 147 -1.94 -7.12 1.77
CA ALA A 147 -3.07 -7.13 2.71
C ALA A 147 -3.90 -8.41 2.57
N THR A 148 -4.15 -8.83 1.34
CA THR A 148 -4.96 -10.01 1.03
C THR A 148 -4.20 -11.31 1.30
N LEU A 149 -2.88 -11.33 1.12
CA LEU A 149 -2.03 -12.42 1.58
C LEU A 149 -2.07 -12.58 3.10
N ILE A 150 -1.80 -11.51 3.86
CA ILE A 150 -1.73 -11.58 5.32
C ILE A 150 -3.13 -11.86 5.90
N GLY A 151 -4.13 -11.07 5.51
CA GLY A 151 -5.50 -11.22 5.98
C GLY A 151 -6.11 -12.56 5.58
N GLY A 152 -5.88 -13.02 4.35
CA GLY A 152 -6.30 -14.33 3.88
C GLY A 152 -5.67 -15.46 4.70
N THR A 153 -4.36 -15.41 4.91
CA THR A 153 -3.62 -16.42 5.70
C THR A 153 -4.09 -16.50 7.15
N LEU A 154 -4.40 -15.34 7.75
CA LEU A 154 -4.94 -15.27 9.11
C LEU A 154 -6.38 -15.81 9.18
N ALA A 155 -7.20 -15.53 8.15
CA ALA A 155 -8.57 -16.03 8.08
C ALA A 155 -8.63 -17.55 7.88
N LEU A 156 -7.82 -18.07 6.96
CA LEU A 156 -7.67 -19.51 6.71
C LEU A 156 -6.18 -19.86 6.56
N PRO A 157 -5.58 -20.52 7.58
CA PRO A 157 -4.22 -21.03 7.46
C PRO A 157 -4.10 -21.95 6.23
N ILE A 158 -2.98 -21.85 5.51
CA ILE A 158 -2.64 -22.65 4.31
C ILE A 158 -3.44 -22.28 3.05
N PHE A 159 -4.77 -22.19 3.10
CA PHE A 159 -5.59 -21.90 1.92
C PHE A 159 -5.69 -20.40 1.59
N GLY A 160 -5.53 -19.55 2.60
CA GLY A 160 -5.73 -18.11 2.50
C GLY A 160 -4.72 -17.37 1.63
N THR A 161 -3.51 -17.91 1.42
CA THR A 161 -2.45 -17.27 0.62
C THR A 161 -2.80 -17.22 -0.87
N MET A 162 -3.37 -18.30 -1.42
CA MET A 162 -3.81 -18.34 -2.81
C MET A 162 -5.21 -17.74 -2.96
N PHE A 163 -6.08 -18.02 -1.97
CA PHE A 163 -7.48 -17.67 -2.07
C PHE A 163 -7.76 -16.20 -1.76
N GLY A 164 -7.01 -15.57 -0.86
CA GLY A 164 -7.20 -14.18 -0.46
C GLY A 164 -7.16 -13.18 -1.63
N PRO A 165 -6.08 -13.16 -2.44
CA PRO A 165 -6.00 -12.28 -3.60
C PRO A 165 -7.11 -12.53 -4.63
N LEU A 166 -7.49 -13.80 -4.86
CA LEU A 166 -8.57 -14.13 -5.78
C LEU A 166 -9.94 -13.67 -5.24
N ALA A 167 -10.23 -13.94 -3.97
CA ALA A 167 -11.49 -13.59 -3.33
C ALA A 167 -11.73 -12.07 -3.30
N ILE A 168 -10.69 -11.27 -3.07
CA ILE A 168 -10.83 -9.82 -3.10
C ILE A 168 -11.11 -9.31 -4.52
N THR A 169 -10.47 -9.89 -5.55
CA THR A 169 -10.69 -9.45 -6.94
C THR A 169 -12.13 -9.74 -7.38
N GLY A 170 -12.67 -10.92 -7.03
CA GLY A 170 -14.08 -11.24 -7.24
C GLY A 170 -15.02 -10.30 -6.47
N THR A 171 -14.64 -9.92 -5.25
CA THR A 171 -15.43 -8.98 -4.42
C THR A 171 -15.43 -7.57 -5.00
N PHE A 172 -14.30 -7.08 -5.51
CA PHE A 172 -14.23 -5.79 -6.17
C PHE A 172 -15.01 -5.76 -7.48
N TRP A 173 -14.97 -6.85 -8.26
CA TRP A 173 -15.74 -6.96 -9.50
C TRP A 173 -17.25 -6.93 -9.26
N SER A 174 -17.69 -7.60 -8.20
CA SER A 174 -19.11 -7.74 -7.87
C SER A 174 -19.65 -6.64 -6.95
N SER A 175 -18.79 -5.85 -6.31
CA SER A 175 -19.18 -4.69 -5.50
C SER A 175 -18.20 -3.53 -5.71
N PRO A 176 -18.43 -2.70 -6.74
CA PRO A 176 -17.65 -1.49 -6.98
C PRO A 176 -17.56 -0.54 -5.76
N PRO A 177 -18.61 -0.37 -4.91
CA PRO A 177 -18.51 0.48 -3.72
C PRO A 177 -17.41 0.07 -2.75
N VAL A 178 -17.18 -1.24 -2.58
CA VAL A 178 -16.14 -1.77 -1.69
C VAL A 178 -14.75 -1.43 -2.22
N LEU A 179 -14.57 -1.52 -3.54
CA LEU A 179 -13.33 -1.10 -4.21
C LEU A 179 -13.07 0.40 -3.99
N TYR A 180 -14.09 1.25 -4.15
CA TYR A 180 -13.92 2.70 -3.94
C TYR A 180 -13.54 3.04 -2.51
N LEU A 181 -14.15 2.41 -1.51
CA LEU A 181 -13.77 2.59 -0.10
C LEU A 181 -12.34 2.12 0.18
N TRP A 182 -11.94 0.98 -0.41
CA TRP A 182 -10.58 0.47 -0.29
C TRP A 182 -9.56 1.43 -0.93
N LEU A 183 -9.82 1.92 -2.14
CA LEU A 183 -8.95 2.90 -2.79
C LEU A 183 -8.90 4.22 -2.03
N ALA A 184 -10.03 4.70 -1.52
CA ALA A 184 -10.10 5.93 -0.72
C ALA A 184 -9.27 5.83 0.56
N SER A 185 -9.27 4.69 1.26
CA SER A 185 -8.46 4.49 2.46
C SER A 185 -6.96 4.49 2.14
N LEU A 186 -6.55 3.89 1.01
CA LEU A 186 -5.15 3.89 0.55
C LEU A 186 -4.68 5.27 0.07
N LEU A 187 -5.55 6.02 -0.62
CA LEU A 187 -5.25 7.40 -1.00
C LEU A 187 -5.17 8.32 0.23
N GLY A 188 -6.04 8.11 1.22
CA GLY A 188 -5.96 8.77 2.52
C GLY A 188 -4.65 8.47 3.24
N ALA A 189 -4.20 7.21 3.23
CA ALA A 189 -2.89 6.82 3.74
C ALA A 189 -1.76 7.51 2.96
N ASN A 190 -1.82 7.54 1.62
CA ASN A 190 -0.83 8.24 0.81
C ASN A 190 -0.70 9.72 1.17
N TYR A 191 -1.84 10.39 1.36
CA TYR A 191 -1.89 11.78 1.80
C TYR A 191 -1.31 11.97 3.21
N ALA A 192 -1.68 11.12 4.16
CA ALA A 192 -1.16 11.16 5.54
C ALA A 192 0.37 10.98 5.58
N TYR A 193 0.91 10.04 4.80
CA TYR A 193 2.35 9.88 4.63
C TYR A 193 3.02 11.09 3.98
N GLY A 194 2.35 11.75 3.05
CA GLY A 194 2.83 13.00 2.46
C GLY A 194 2.95 14.12 3.50
N LEU A 195 1.94 14.27 4.37
CA LEU A 195 1.98 15.26 5.45
C LEU A 195 3.10 14.94 6.46
N TYR A 196 3.20 13.68 6.89
CA TYR A 196 4.26 13.24 7.79
C TYR A 196 5.67 13.49 7.21
N ARG A 197 5.89 13.21 5.92
CA ARG A 197 7.17 13.47 5.27
C ARG A 197 7.50 14.96 5.19
N LYS A 198 6.51 15.82 4.92
CA LYS A 198 6.69 17.28 4.91
C LYS A 198 7.10 17.80 6.28
N GLU A 199 6.44 17.34 7.35
CA GLU A 199 6.78 17.72 8.72
C GLU A 199 8.19 17.24 9.12
N ARG A 200 8.57 16.03 8.73
CA ARG A 200 9.94 15.55 8.97
C ARG A 200 10.97 16.39 8.23
N ALA A 201 10.70 16.72 6.96
CA ALA A 201 11.61 17.53 6.14
C ALA A 201 11.82 18.94 6.72
N SER A 202 10.78 19.59 7.27
CA SER A 202 10.92 20.93 7.86
C SER A 202 11.81 20.94 9.10
N VAL A 203 11.76 19.90 9.94
CA VAL A 203 12.65 19.76 11.12
C VAL A 203 14.11 19.62 10.70
N PHE A 204 14.39 18.82 9.66
CA PHE A 204 15.76 18.67 9.15
C PHE A 204 16.28 19.99 8.55
N LEU A 205 15.46 20.70 7.76
CA LEU A 205 15.84 21.99 7.18
C LEU A 205 16.07 23.07 8.25
N ALA A 206 15.22 23.13 9.28
CA ALA A 206 15.40 24.04 10.40
C ALA A 206 16.74 23.79 11.11
N ARG A 207 17.11 22.51 11.33
CA ARG A 207 18.39 22.14 11.95
C ARG A 207 19.60 22.54 11.09
N LEU A 208 19.55 22.28 9.79
CA LEU A 208 20.61 22.69 8.86
C LEU A 208 20.80 24.21 8.85
N SER A 209 19.71 24.99 8.82
CA SER A 209 19.77 26.45 8.85
C SER A 209 20.36 27.02 10.15
N SER A 210 20.25 26.29 11.27
CA SER A 210 20.85 26.70 12.55
C SER A 210 22.34 26.39 12.66
N GLU A 211 22.85 25.46 11.84
CA GLU A 211 24.25 25.03 11.85
C GLU A 211 25.13 25.87 10.91
N GLU A 212 24.53 26.54 9.92
CA GLU A 212 25.22 27.42 8.96
C GLU A 212 25.77 28.75 9.53
N ASP A 213 25.82 28.98 10.86
CA ASP A 213 26.40 30.21 11.42
C ASP A 213 27.00 30.05 12.84
N PRO A 214 28.35 29.95 12.98
CA PRO A 214 29.15 31.15 13.30
C PRO A 214 30.52 31.26 12.59
N ILE A 215 30.86 30.36 11.67
CA ILE A 215 32.17 30.35 10.98
C ILE A 215 32.15 31.22 9.72
N SER A 216 31.02 31.28 9.00
CA SER A 216 30.85 32.09 7.79
C SER A 216 30.84 33.60 8.06
N ARG A 217 30.41 34.06 9.26
CA ARG A 217 30.52 35.47 9.69
C ARG A 217 31.93 35.94 10.08
N ARG A 218 32.91 35.04 10.16
CA ARG A 218 34.30 35.37 10.54
C ARG A 218 35.27 35.43 9.36
N LEU A 219 34.80 35.16 8.14
CA LEU A 219 35.53 35.31 6.87
C LEU A 219 34.98 36.51 6.11
#